data_AF-D2S8P4-F1
#
_entry.id   AF-D2S8P4-F1
#
_cell.length_a   1.000
_cell.length_b   1.000
_cell.length_c   1.000
_cell.angle_alpha   90.00
_cell.angle_beta   90.00
_cell.angle_gamma   90.00
#
_symmetry.space_group_name_H-M   'P 1'
#
loop_
_entity.id
_entity.type
_entity.pdbx_description
1 polymer ?
#
loop_
_entity_poly.entity_id
_entity_poly.type
_entity_poly.pdbx_seq_one_letter_code
_entity_poly.pdbx_strand_id
1 'polypeptide(L)'
;MNGAPVPLSIGAAEPPCREYDVALLDLDGVVYVGPEAVPGVPEALATARAAGMRLGFVTNNASRTPEEVAGHLTALDVPARAPEVITSSQAAATVVVQRLGAGARVLPVGGPGVAAALRAAGLTVVTDAGEEPLAVVQGYGRDVGWTELAEAVVAVRNGAEHVATNADATIPSPRGPLPGNGALVGVVSAVTGRRPLVTGKPDPAMHAECVRRTGARRPLVVGDRLDTDVEGGRRAGAATLLVLTGVTDPATLLAAGPDQRPDLLAPDAAGLLTTHPAVVADDGGWRCGAWSARSGAGDGPLRLGRHVAGAAAGADGLDGLRALCVAHWARYPDTAAPARVAAADEAAAAELRRWVLPS
;
A
#
# COMPACT_ATOMS: atom_id res chain seq x y z
N MET A 1 -30.24 -6.63 11.70
CA MET A 1 -29.00 -7.38 11.43
C MET A 1 -27.86 -6.39 11.58
N ASN A 2 -27.12 -6.42 12.70
CA ASN A 2 -25.93 -5.57 12.87
C ASN A 2 -24.79 -6.18 12.05
N GLY A 3 -24.78 -5.89 10.75
CA GLY A 3 -23.62 -6.17 9.90
C GLY A 3 -22.46 -5.26 10.27
N ALA A 4 -21.24 -5.66 9.91
CA ALA A 4 -20.07 -4.78 10.01
C ALA A 4 -20.34 -3.48 9.24
N PRO A 5 -19.88 -2.32 9.75
CA PRO A 5 -20.03 -1.06 9.05
C PRO A 5 -19.34 -1.11 7.68
N VAL A 6 -19.92 -0.45 6.68
CA VAL A 6 -19.31 -0.35 5.34
C VAL A 6 -17.98 0.42 5.49
N PRO A 7 -16.87 -0.04 4.90
CA PRO A 7 -15.61 0.72 4.91
C PRO A 7 -15.81 2.18 4.45
N LEU A 8 -14.97 3.11 4.90
CA LEU A 8 -15.13 4.58 4.85
C LEU A 8 -16.32 5.17 5.63
N SER A 9 -17.36 4.41 6.01
CA SER A 9 -18.56 5.03 6.61
C SER A 9 -18.36 5.60 8.01
N ILE A 10 -17.39 5.08 8.77
CA ILE A 10 -17.13 5.53 10.15
C ILE A 10 -16.42 6.89 10.18
N GLY A 11 -15.45 7.11 9.29
CA GLY A 11 -14.56 8.26 9.35
C GLY A 11 -13.64 8.25 10.59
N ALA A 12 -13.15 9.42 10.98
CA ALA A 12 -12.31 9.66 12.15
C ALA A 12 -12.65 11.02 12.76
N ALA A 13 -13.19 11.02 13.98
CA ALA A 13 -13.62 12.24 14.67
C ALA A 13 -12.46 13.10 15.21
N GLU A 14 -11.31 12.47 15.43
CA GLU A 14 -10.03 13.15 15.70
C GLU A 14 -9.08 12.93 14.52
N PRO A 15 -8.09 13.82 14.30
CA PRO A 15 -7.01 13.57 13.36
C PRO A 15 -6.34 12.22 13.61
N PRO A 16 -6.05 11.41 12.57
CA PRO A 16 -5.42 10.12 12.71
C PRO A 16 -4.11 10.14 13.54
N CYS A 17 -3.34 11.23 13.49
CA CYS A 17 -2.12 11.38 14.29
C CYS A 17 -2.33 11.38 15.82
N ARG A 18 -3.58 11.57 16.28
CA ARG A 18 -3.97 11.48 17.70
C ARG A 18 -4.61 10.15 18.07
N GLU A 19 -5.09 9.41 17.08
CA GLU A 19 -5.78 8.15 17.29
C GLU A 19 -4.84 6.94 17.16
N TYR A 20 -3.94 6.97 16.18
CA TYR A 20 -3.03 5.87 15.87
C TYR A 20 -1.63 6.16 16.39
N ASP A 21 -0.94 5.14 16.90
CA ASP A 21 0.37 5.32 17.54
C ASP A 21 1.54 5.30 16.54
N VAL A 22 1.32 4.69 15.36
CA VAL A 22 2.29 4.61 14.27
C VAL A 22 1.59 4.77 12.92
N ALA A 23 2.12 5.64 12.05
CA ALA A 23 1.81 5.62 10.63
C ALA A 23 2.82 4.71 9.91
N LEU A 24 2.33 3.65 9.27
CA LEU A 24 3.09 2.78 8.39
C LEU A 24 2.91 3.28 6.96
N LEU A 25 3.83 4.14 6.53
CA LEU A 25 3.78 4.88 5.27
C LEU A 25 4.41 4.06 4.16
N ASP A 26 3.67 3.79 3.09
CA ASP A 26 4.32 3.50 1.81
C ASP A 26 5.16 4.70 1.34
N LEU A 27 6.06 4.49 0.39
CA LEU A 27 6.97 5.53 -0.09
C LEU A 27 6.57 6.10 -1.45
N ASP A 28 6.65 5.29 -2.50
CA ASP A 28 6.40 5.68 -3.88
C ASP A 28 4.90 5.95 -4.08
N GLY A 29 4.52 7.19 -4.37
CA GLY A 29 3.11 7.58 -4.49
C GLY A 29 2.51 8.15 -3.21
N VAL A 30 3.21 8.09 -2.07
CA VAL A 30 2.72 8.59 -0.77
C VAL A 30 3.63 9.67 -0.20
N VAL A 31 4.92 9.38 -0.05
CA VAL A 31 5.92 10.33 0.45
C VAL A 31 6.56 11.10 -0.70
N TYR A 32 6.80 10.42 -1.82
CA TYR A 32 7.39 11.01 -3.02
C TYR A 32 6.82 10.42 -4.31
N VAL A 33 6.87 11.17 -5.40
CA VAL A 33 6.51 10.70 -6.76
C VAL A 33 7.69 10.97 -7.68
N GLY A 34 8.31 9.90 -8.16
CA GLY A 34 9.57 10.01 -8.90
C GLY A 34 10.67 10.60 -8.01
N PRO A 35 11.37 11.66 -8.43
CA PRO A 35 12.46 12.25 -7.64
C PRO A 35 11.99 13.27 -6.59
N GLU A 36 10.72 13.69 -6.61
CA GLU A 36 10.24 14.82 -5.80
C GLU A 36 9.35 14.34 -4.66
N ALA A 37 9.45 15.01 -3.50
CA ALA A 37 8.50 14.83 -2.41
C ALA A 37 7.08 15.20 -2.86
N VAL A 38 6.08 14.51 -2.33
CA VAL A 38 4.68 14.94 -2.50
C VAL A 38 4.52 16.30 -1.80
N PRO A 39 4.00 17.34 -2.48
CA PRO A 39 3.88 18.67 -1.90
C PRO A 39 3.15 18.68 -0.56
N GLY A 40 3.71 19.36 0.44
CA GLY A 40 3.14 19.48 1.79
C GLY A 40 3.29 18.24 2.69
N VAL A 41 3.58 17.06 2.12
CA VAL A 41 3.75 15.83 2.91
C VAL A 41 4.92 15.89 3.89
N PRO A 42 6.11 16.41 3.55
CA PRO A 42 7.20 16.54 4.53
C PRO A 42 6.82 17.33 5.80
N GLU A 43 6.16 18.48 5.62
CA GLU A 43 5.67 19.30 6.73
C GLU A 43 4.59 18.58 7.54
N ALA A 44 3.68 17.88 6.86
CA ALA A 44 2.62 17.14 7.51
C ALA A 44 3.16 15.98 8.38
N LEU A 45 4.15 15.24 7.87
CA LEU A 45 4.81 14.16 8.61
C LEU A 45 5.59 14.69 9.81
N ALA A 46 6.28 15.82 9.66
CA ALA A 46 6.95 16.49 10.77
C ALA A 46 5.94 16.91 11.87
N THR A 47 4.79 17.44 11.48
CA THR A 47 3.71 17.82 12.39
C THR A 47 3.09 16.61 13.09
N ALA A 48 2.82 15.52 12.37
CA ALA A 48 2.31 14.28 12.96
C ALA A 48 3.30 13.71 13.98
N ARG A 49 4.59 13.75 13.67
CA ARG A 49 5.67 13.34 14.58
C ARG A 49 5.73 14.23 15.82
N ALA A 50 5.61 15.54 15.66
CA ALA A 50 5.56 16.49 16.78
C ALA A 50 4.33 16.29 17.68
N ALA A 51 3.22 15.79 17.11
CA ALA A 51 2.02 15.39 17.85
C ALA A 51 2.17 14.03 18.59
N GLY A 52 3.30 13.35 18.46
CA GLY A 52 3.61 12.10 19.15
C GLY A 52 3.39 10.83 18.32
N MET A 53 2.95 10.94 17.07
CA MET A 53 2.80 9.80 16.18
C MET A 53 4.18 9.32 15.71
N ARG A 54 4.45 8.02 15.81
CA ARG A 54 5.67 7.44 15.25
C ARG A 54 5.50 7.18 13.76
N LEU A 55 6.59 7.23 13.00
CA LEU A 55 6.56 6.98 11.56
C LEU A 55 7.39 5.72 11.24
N GLY A 56 6.80 4.80 10.47
CA GLY A 56 7.49 3.67 9.86
C GLY A 56 7.39 3.77 8.35
N PHE A 57 8.52 3.79 7.66
CA PHE A 57 8.65 3.94 6.22
C PHE A 57 8.77 2.57 5.57
N VAL A 58 7.72 2.13 4.90
CA VAL A 58 7.56 0.76 4.40
C VAL A 58 7.74 0.77 2.88
N THR A 59 8.62 -0.08 2.36
CA THR A 59 8.81 -0.19 0.90
C THR A 59 8.89 -1.63 0.43
N ASN A 60 8.24 -1.91 -0.70
CA ASN A 60 8.38 -3.19 -1.38
C ASN A 60 9.69 -3.28 -2.19
N ASN A 61 10.43 -2.18 -2.34
CA ASN A 61 11.68 -2.15 -3.06
C ASN A 61 12.81 -2.79 -2.24
N ALA A 62 13.25 -3.97 -2.69
CA ALA A 62 14.28 -4.77 -2.06
C ALA A 62 15.72 -4.35 -2.40
N SER A 63 15.90 -3.44 -3.37
CA SER A 63 17.21 -3.17 -3.96
C SER A 63 18.15 -2.35 -3.07
N ARG A 64 17.59 -1.44 -2.27
CA ARG A 64 18.34 -0.49 -1.43
C ARG A 64 18.41 -0.94 0.02
N THR A 65 19.46 -0.53 0.72
CA THR A 65 19.55 -0.73 2.18
C THR A 65 18.64 0.27 2.92
N PRO A 66 18.26 -0.02 4.17
CA PRO A 66 17.52 0.92 5.02
C PRO A 66 18.21 2.29 5.16
N GLU A 67 19.54 2.32 5.20
CA GLU A 67 20.34 3.53 5.28
C GLU A 67 20.24 4.39 4.01
N GLU A 68 20.30 3.75 2.83
CA GLU A 68 20.13 4.42 1.54
C GLU A 68 18.73 5.03 1.40
N VAL A 69 17.70 4.29 1.83
CA VAL A 69 16.31 4.78 1.83
C VAL A 69 16.14 5.95 2.81
N ALA A 70 16.66 5.83 4.04
CA ALA A 70 16.59 6.90 5.04
C ALA A 70 17.34 8.17 4.58
N GLY A 71 18.51 8.00 3.95
CA GLY A 71 19.25 9.11 3.36
C GLY A 71 18.47 9.80 2.23
N HIS A 72 17.80 9.02 1.38
CA HIS A 72 16.95 9.57 0.32
C HIS A 72 15.76 10.36 0.88
N LEU A 73 15.04 9.80 1.87
CA LEU A 73 13.94 10.48 2.55
C LEU A 73 14.39 11.81 3.18
N THR A 74 15.56 11.79 3.83
CA THR A 74 16.14 12.99 4.45
C THR A 74 16.48 14.06 3.42
N ALA A 75 16.94 13.66 2.22
CA ALA A 75 17.18 14.59 1.11
C ALA A 75 15.90 15.20 0.52
N LEU A 76 14.74 14.61 0.82
CA LEU A 76 13.40 15.07 0.46
C LEU A 76 12.71 15.82 1.61
N ASP A 77 13.49 16.36 2.55
CA ASP A 77 13.02 17.06 3.74
C ASP A 77 12.13 16.20 4.68
N VAL A 78 12.25 14.87 4.60
CA VAL A 78 11.62 13.92 5.51
C VAL A 78 12.70 13.25 6.38
N PRO A 79 13.08 13.84 7.53
CA PRO A 79 14.09 13.25 8.41
C PRO A 79 13.72 11.82 8.83
N ALA A 80 14.54 10.85 8.43
CA ALA A 80 14.34 9.44 8.69
C ALA A 80 15.65 8.79 9.15
N ARG A 81 15.54 7.78 10.03
CA ARG A 81 16.67 6.93 10.42
C ARG A 81 16.47 5.52 9.86
N ALA A 82 17.56 4.80 9.63
CA ALA A 82 17.51 3.43 9.13
C ALA A 82 16.58 2.47 9.94
N PRO A 83 16.49 2.56 11.29
CA PRO A 83 15.53 1.73 12.05
C PRO A 83 14.05 2.04 11.78
N GLU A 84 13.75 3.21 11.23
CA GLU A 84 12.38 3.62 10.84
C GLU A 84 12.02 3.12 9.44
N VAL A 85 12.98 2.58 8.68
CA VAL A 85 12.74 2.00 7.36
C VAL A 85 12.55 0.49 7.46
N ILE A 86 11.46 0.01 6.88
CA ILE A 86 11.09 -1.39 6.75
C ILE A 86 11.04 -1.77 5.27
N THR A 87 11.92 -2.68 4.86
CA THR A 87 11.99 -3.15 3.47
C THR A 87 11.48 -4.57 3.32
N SER A 88 11.04 -4.93 2.11
CA SER A 88 10.62 -6.30 1.78
C SER A 88 11.75 -7.32 1.93
N SER A 89 13.01 -6.91 1.76
CA SER A 89 14.18 -7.74 2.07
C SER A 89 14.26 -8.13 3.55
N GLN A 90 13.90 -7.21 4.46
CA GLN A 90 13.90 -7.50 5.90
C GLN A 90 12.77 -8.45 6.27
N ALA A 91 11.57 -8.27 5.71
CA ALA A 91 10.46 -9.20 5.89
C ALA A 91 10.81 -10.61 5.39
N ALA A 92 11.40 -10.72 4.19
CA ALA A 92 11.88 -11.99 3.64
C ALA A 92 12.92 -12.67 4.55
N ALA A 93 13.89 -11.90 5.05
CA ALA A 93 14.92 -12.42 5.95
C ALA A 93 14.31 -12.96 7.27
N THR A 94 13.37 -12.24 7.87
CA THR A 94 12.64 -12.69 9.07
C THR A 94 11.91 -14.01 8.80
N VAL A 95 11.22 -14.13 7.67
CA VAL A 95 10.50 -15.36 7.28
C VAL A 95 11.47 -16.53 7.09
N VAL A 96 12.62 -16.30 6.46
CA VAL A 96 13.65 -17.34 6.28
C VAL A 96 14.22 -17.81 7.63
N VAL A 97 14.52 -16.88 8.55
CA VAL A 97 14.97 -17.24 9.91
C VAL A 97 13.93 -18.09 10.64
N GLN A 98 12.64 -17.73 10.54
CA GLN A 98 11.57 -18.48 11.19
C GLN A 98 11.42 -19.91 10.65
N ARG A 99 11.69 -20.10 9.35
CA ARG A 99 11.54 -21.40 8.68
C ARG A 99 12.77 -22.29 8.80
N LEU A 100 13.96 -21.72 8.65
CA LEU A 100 15.21 -22.47 8.47
C LEU A 100 16.19 -22.30 9.64
N GLY A 101 15.89 -21.39 10.58
CA GLY A 101 16.73 -21.08 11.72
C GLY A 101 17.80 -20.01 11.42
N ALA A 102 18.34 -19.43 12.49
CA ALA A 102 19.50 -18.54 12.40
C ALA A 102 20.73 -19.29 11.84
N GLY A 103 21.58 -18.57 11.09
CA GLY A 103 22.78 -19.12 10.47
C GLY A 103 22.56 -19.91 9.18
N ALA A 104 21.32 -20.15 8.76
CA ALA A 104 21.02 -20.85 7.50
C ALA A 104 21.72 -20.20 6.31
N ARG A 105 22.24 -21.05 5.40
CA ARG A 105 22.88 -20.62 4.15
C ARG A 105 21.84 -20.16 3.15
N VAL A 106 21.97 -18.94 2.64
CA VAL A 106 21.00 -18.31 1.74
C VAL A 106 21.72 -17.67 0.56
N LEU A 107 21.25 -17.98 -0.65
CA LEU A 107 21.71 -17.33 -1.87
C LEU A 107 20.84 -16.08 -2.13
N PRO A 108 21.38 -14.86 -2.03
CA PRO A 108 20.67 -13.66 -2.41
C PRO A 108 20.67 -13.49 -3.93
N VAL A 109 19.55 -13.03 -4.48
CA VAL A 109 19.43 -12.53 -5.85
C VAL A 109 18.80 -11.16 -5.76
N GLY A 110 19.43 -10.12 -6.30
CA GLY A 110 18.89 -8.76 -6.24
C GLY A 110 19.93 -7.71 -5.87
N GLY A 111 19.44 -6.49 -5.61
CA GLY A 111 20.30 -5.39 -5.17
C GLY A 111 20.94 -5.61 -3.80
N PRO A 112 21.88 -4.74 -3.39
CA PRO A 112 22.62 -4.85 -2.14
C PRO A 112 21.73 -4.93 -0.89
N GLY A 113 20.53 -4.33 -0.94
CA GLY A 113 19.53 -4.39 0.14
C GLY A 113 19.12 -5.81 0.52
N VAL A 114 19.10 -6.75 -0.42
CA VAL A 114 18.75 -8.17 -0.16
C VAL A 114 19.82 -8.81 0.73
N ALA A 115 21.07 -8.81 0.28
CA ALA A 115 22.17 -9.43 1.03
C ALA A 115 22.41 -8.74 2.38
N ALA A 116 22.24 -7.42 2.46
CA ALA A 116 22.35 -6.67 3.71
C ALA A 116 21.31 -7.12 4.74
N ALA A 117 20.04 -7.28 4.33
CA ALA A 117 18.96 -7.70 5.21
C ALA A 117 19.18 -9.13 5.75
N LEU A 118 19.65 -10.06 4.90
CA LEU A 118 19.96 -11.42 5.31
C LEU A 118 21.06 -11.47 6.37
N ARG A 119 22.17 -10.75 6.15
CA ARG A 119 23.27 -10.67 7.13
C ARG A 119 22.80 -10.05 8.44
N ALA A 120 22.01 -8.98 8.38
CA ALA A 120 21.46 -8.32 9.57
C ALA A 120 20.52 -9.24 10.38
N ALA A 121 19.86 -10.19 9.72
CA ALA A 121 19.03 -11.20 10.38
C ALA A 121 19.83 -12.41 10.92
N GLY A 122 21.15 -12.41 10.77
CA GLY A 122 22.02 -13.51 11.21
C GLY A 122 22.01 -14.73 10.30
N LEU A 123 21.65 -14.58 9.02
CA LEU A 123 21.74 -15.62 8.00
C LEU A 123 23.14 -15.60 7.34
N THR A 124 23.57 -16.77 6.87
CA THR A 124 24.85 -16.92 6.15
C THR A 124 24.61 -16.69 4.67
N VAL A 125 25.10 -15.56 4.14
CA VAL A 125 24.99 -15.25 2.70
C VAL A 125 26.07 -15.99 1.93
N VAL A 126 25.66 -16.82 0.97
CA VAL A 126 26.55 -17.55 0.04
C VAL A 126 26.57 -16.86 -1.34
N THR A 127 27.53 -17.22 -2.19
CA THR A 127 27.70 -16.59 -3.52
C THR A 127 27.12 -17.40 -4.67
N ASP A 128 26.99 -18.71 -4.52
CA ASP A 128 26.50 -19.61 -5.59
C ASP A 128 25.80 -20.86 -5.04
N ALA A 129 25.25 -21.68 -5.94
CA ALA A 129 24.52 -22.89 -5.58
C ALA A 129 25.43 -24.03 -5.09
N GLY A 130 26.73 -24.00 -5.39
CA GLY A 130 27.73 -24.98 -4.95
C GLY A 130 28.00 -24.94 -3.45
N GLU A 131 27.70 -23.83 -2.79
CA GLU A 131 27.72 -23.70 -1.33
C GLU A 131 26.48 -24.29 -0.64
N GLU A 132 25.60 -24.96 -1.39
CA GLU A 132 24.40 -25.66 -0.91
C GLU A 132 23.49 -24.78 -0.04
N PRO A 133 22.97 -23.66 -0.58
CA PRO A 133 22.01 -22.81 0.13
C PRO A 133 20.71 -23.58 0.43
N LEU A 134 20.14 -23.32 1.60
CA LEU A 134 18.82 -23.85 2.00
C LEU A 134 17.66 -22.98 1.46
N ALA A 135 17.95 -21.72 1.12
CA ALA A 135 16.99 -20.83 0.47
C ALA A 135 17.65 -19.93 -0.57
N VAL A 136 16.85 -19.52 -1.55
CA VAL A 136 17.12 -18.40 -2.44
C VAL A 136 16.18 -17.26 -2.05
N VAL A 137 16.73 -16.10 -1.71
CA VAL A 137 15.93 -14.89 -1.47
C VAL A 137 16.12 -13.94 -2.63
N GLN A 138 15.05 -13.74 -3.40
CA GLN A 138 15.04 -12.97 -4.63
C GLN A 138 14.30 -11.65 -4.45
N GLY A 139 15.02 -10.55 -4.67
CA GLY A 139 14.47 -9.21 -4.79
C GLY A 139 14.92 -8.49 -6.04
N TYR A 140 14.34 -7.32 -6.24
CA TYR A 140 14.70 -6.49 -7.38
C TYR A 140 16.16 -6.04 -7.30
N GLY A 141 16.84 -6.03 -8.44
CA GLY A 141 18.11 -5.37 -8.65
C GLY A 141 18.25 -5.02 -10.12
N ARG A 142 18.77 -3.83 -10.44
CA ARG A 142 18.91 -3.36 -11.82
C ARG A 142 19.84 -4.25 -12.64
N ASP A 143 20.87 -4.76 -11.99
CA ASP A 143 21.94 -5.55 -12.62
C ASP A 143 21.68 -7.06 -12.54
N VAL A 144 20.50 -7.47 -12.05
CA VAL A 144 20.14 -8.89 -11.97
C VAL A 144 20.16 -9.51 -13.36
N GLY A 145 21.10 -10.41 -13.56
CA GLY A 145 21.43 -10.96 -14.87
C GLY A 145 21.26 -12.47 -14.96
N TRP A 146 21.59 -13.00 -16.14
CA TRP A 146 21.51 -14.45 -16.41
C TRP A 146 22.27 -15.29 -15.39
N THR A 147 23.47 -14.85 -14.98
CA THR A 147 24.34 -15.61 -14.06
C THR A 147 23.68 -15.85 -12.70
N GLU A 148 23.15 -14.81 -12.05
CA GLU A 148 22.49 -14.96 -10.75
C GLU A 148 21.20 -15.78 -10.85
N LEU A 149 20.43 -15.59 -11.93
CA LEU A 149 19.22 -16.37 -12.17
C LEU A 149 19.54 -17.86 -12.44
N ALA A 150 20.67 -18.17 -13.08
CA ALA A 150 21.12 -19.54 -13.30
C ALA A 150 21.46 -20.23 -11.96
N GLU A 151 22.22 -19.55 -11.08
CA GLU A 151 22.52 -20.07 -9.74
C GLU A 151 21.24 -20.26 -8.90
N ALA A 152 20.31 -19.31 -8.97
CA ALA A 152 18.99 -19.44 -8.33
C ALA A 152 18.23 -20.68 -8.82
N VAL A 153 18.20 -20.92 -10.14
CA VAL A 153 17.56 -22.10 -10.73
C VAL A 153 18.22 -23.38 -10.23
N VAL A 154 19.56 -23.45 -10.20
CA VAL A 154 20.29 -24.62 -9.71
C VAL A 154 19.97 -24.88 -8.24
N ALA A 155 20.08 -23.86 -7.39
CA ALA A 155 19.77 -23.96 -5.97
C ALA A 155 18.32 -24.44 -5.72
N VAL A 156 17.34 -23.85 -6.40
CA VAL A 156 15.92 -24.22 -6.25
C VAL A 156 15.64 -25.63 -6.77
N ARG A 157 16.28 -26.06 -7.86
CA ARG A 157 16.19 -27.46 -8.34
C ARG A 157 16.81 -28.45 -7.36
N ASN A 158 17.85 -28.04 -6.64
CA ASN A 158 18.50 -28.83 -5.60
C ASN A 158 17.72 -28.83 -4.27
N GLY A 159 16.57 -28.15 -4.21
CA GLY A 159 15.65 -28.21 -3.07
C GLY A 159 15.63 -26.97 -2.18
N ALA A 160 16.39 -25.93 -2.50
CA ALA A 160 16.34 -24.67 -1.76
C ALA A 160 14.91 -24.05 -1.80
N GLU A 161 14.46 -23.48 -0.69
CA GLU A 161 13.21 -22.70 -0.67
C GLU A 161 13.38 -21.42 -1.49
N HIS A 162 12.45 -21.14 -2.41
CA HIS A 162 12.45 -19.90 -3.17
C HIS A 162 11.56 -18.86 -2.48
N VAL A 163 12.16 -17.77 -2.01
CA VAL A 163 11.46 -16.67 -1.34
C VAL A 163 11.61 -15.40 -2.18
N ALA A 164 10.51 -14.79 -2.57
CA ALA A 164 10.48 -13.53 -3.29
C ALA A 164 10.10 -12.38 -2.33
N THR A 165 10.87 -11.30 -2.39
CA THR A 165 10.58 -10.08 -1.61
C THR A 165 9.31 -9.38 -2.10
N ASN A 166 8.99 -9.45 -3.39
CA ASN A 166 7.70 -9.05 -3.96
C ASN A 166 7.46 -9.77 -5.29
N ALA A 167 6.22 -9.71 -5.79
CA ALA A 167 5.81 -10.29 -7.06
C ALA A 167 5.41 -9.24 -8.11
N ASP A 168 5.85 -7.98 -7.95
CA ASP A 168 5.51 -6.90 -8.86
C ASP A 168 6.09 -7.18 -10.26
N ALA A 169 5.22 -7.41 -11.24
CA ALA A 169 5.64 -7.79 -12.59
C ALA A 169 6.38 -6.66 -13.31
N THR A 170 6.07 -5.41 -12.98
CA THR A 170 6.62 -4.22 -13.63
C THR A 170 7.08 -3.16 -12.63
N ILE A 171 7.94 -2.27 -13.10
CA ILE A 171 8.35 -1.03 -12.41
C ILE A 171 8.02 0.16 -13.31
N PRO A 172 7.44 1.25 -12.77
CA PRO A 172 7.19 2.47 -13.52
C PRO A 172 8.47 3.11 -14.08
N SER A 173 8.40 3.65 -15.29
CA SER A 173 9.51 4.37 -15.93
C SER A 173 8.97 5.33 -16.99
N PRO A 174 9.67 6.45 -17.28
CA PRO A 174 9.31 7.36 -18.37
C PRO A 174 9.23 6.68 -19.76
N ARG A 175 9.84 5.51 -19.91
CA ARG A 175 9.82 4.71 -21.16
C ARG A 175 8.66 3.71 -21.22
N GLY A 176 7.72 3.79 -20.28
CA GLY A 176 6.69 2.79 -20.04
C GLY A 176 7.13 1.72 -19.02
N PRO A 177 6.23 0.79 -18.67
CA PRO A 177 6.51 -0.25 -17.67
C PRO A 177 7.72 -1.10 -18.06
N LEU A 178 8.68 -1.23 -17.14
CA LEU A 178 9.86 -2.10 -17.30
C LEU A 178 9.71 -3.38 -16.45
N PRO A 179 10.48 -4.45 -16.71
CA PRO A 179 10.44 -5.65 -15.90
C PRO A 179 10.74 -5.36 -14.41
N GLY A 180 9.82 -5.79 -13.54
CA GLY A 180 9.98 -5.77 -12.09
C GLY A 180 10.50 -7.11 -11.55
N ASN A 181 10.57 -7.24 -10.22
CA ASN A 181 11.04 -8.47 -9.59
C ASN A 181 10.17 -9.68 -9.96
N GLY A 182 8.84 -9.51 -10.04
CA GLY A 182 7.91 -10.56 -10.40
C GLY A 182 8.20 -11.17 -11.78
N ALA A 183 8.65 -10.36 -12.75
CA ALA A 183 9.07 -10.86 -14.05
C ALA A 183 10.35 -11.71 -13.94
N LEU A 184 11.33 -11.27 -13.16
CA LEU A 184 12.58 -12.01 -12.92
C LEU A 184 12.34 -13.30 -12.12
N VAL A 185 11.47 -13.26 -11.13
CA VAL A 185 10.98 -14.41 -10.36
C VAL A 185 10.30 -15.43 -11.28
N GLY A 186 9.58 -14.94 -12.29
CA GLY A 186 8.97 -15.74 -13.35
C GLY A 186 9.98 -16.61 -14.11
N VAL A 187 11.20 -16.14 -14.34
CA VAL A 187 12.27 -16.91 -15.00
C VAL A 187 12.62 -18.16 -14.18
N VAL A 188 12.90 -17.98 -12.89
CA VAL A 188 13.24 -19.10 -11.99
C VAL A 188 12.06 -20.06 -11.86
N SER A 189 10.85 -19.52 -11.70
CA SER A 189 9.62 -20.31 -11.55
C SER A 189 9.30 -21.14 -12.79
N ALA A 190 9.49 -20.57 -13.99
CA ALA A 190 9.22 -21.25 -15.26
C ALA A 190 10.16 -22.42 -15.50
N VAL A 191 11.45 -22.29 -15.15
CA VAL A 191 12.44 -23.34 -15.34
C VAL A 191 12.33 -24.44 -14.28
N THR A 192 12.04 -24.06 -13.03
CA THR A 192 11.99 -25.03 -11.92
C THR A 192 10.61 -25.65 -11.72
N GLY A 193 9.54 -25.05 -12.25
CA GLY A 193 8.16 -25.45 -11.99
C GLY A 193 7.69 -25.15 -10.57
N ARG A 194 8.51 -24.47 -9.75
CA ARG A 194 8.22 -24.15 -8.34
C ARG A 194 7.84 -22.69 -8.21
N ARG A 195 6.76 -22.40 -7.49
CA ARG A 195 6.37 -21.03 -7.16
C ARG A 195 7.12 -20.55 -5.91
N PRO A 196 7.51 -19.26 -5.83
CA PRO A 196 8.12 -18.72 -4.63
C PRO A 196 7.09 -18.50 -3.53
N LEU A 197 7.59 -18.42 -2.30
CA LEU A 197 6.90 -17.74 -1.20
C LEU A 197 7.10 -16.22 -1.35
N VAL A 198 6.03 -15.45 -1.47
CA VAL A 198 6.08 -13.98 -1.55
C VAL A 198 5.91 -13.38 -0.17
N THR A 199 6.77 -12.44 0.23
CA THR A 199 6.82 -11.90 1.61
C THR A 199 6.59 -10.38 1.70
N GLY A 200 6.53 -9.69 0.56
CA GLY A 200 6.16 -8.29 0.47
C GLY A 200 4.65 -8.07 0.45
N LYS A 201 4.22 -6.80 0.43
CA LYS A 201 2.80 -6.45 0.36
C LYS A 201 2.14 -7.11 -0.87
N PRO A 202 0.91 -7.65 -0.75
CA PRO A 202 -0.03 -7.61 0.38
C PRO A 202 0.13 -8.75 1.41
N ASP A 203 1.25 -9.48 1.43
CA ASP A 203 1.48 -10.54 2.41
C ASP A 203 1.60 -9.95 3.85
N PRO A 204 0.93 -10.54 4.86
CA PRO A 204 1.00 -10.06 6.24
C PRO A 204 2.40 -10.08 6.86
N ALA A 205 3.37 -10.80 6.29
CA ALA A 205 4.75 -10.83 6.78
C ALA A 205 5.38 -9.43 6.83
N MET A 206 5.13 -8.58 5.84
CA MET A 206 5.58 -7.19 5.87
C MET A 206 4.98 -6.42 7.04
N HIS A 207 3.67 -6.57 7.27
CA HIS A 207 3.01 -5.91 8.39
C HIS A 207 3.53 -6.41 9.74
N ALA A 208 3.70 -7.72 9.89
CA ALA A 208 4.28 -8.33 11.09
C ALA A 208 5.69 -7.79 11.37
N GLU A 209 6.52 -7.62 10.32
CA GLU A 209 7.83 -6.99 10.43
C GLU A 209 7.74 -5.52 10.86
N CYS A 210 6.77 -4.76 10.31
CA CYS A 210 6.51 -3.38 10.73
C CYS A 210 6.15 -3.31 12.22
N VAL A 211 5.20 -4.13 12.70
CA VAL A 211 4.81 -4.18 14.11
C VAL A 211 5.98 -4.57 15.00
N ARG A 212 6.77 -5.58 14.59
CA ARG A 212 7.95 -6.04 15.33
C ARG A 212 9.00 -4.94 15.51
N ARG A 213 9.27 -4.16 14.47
CA ARG A 213 10.28 -3.08 14.50
C ARG A 213 9.80 -1.82 15.20
N THR A 214 8.55 -1.44 14.98
CA THR A 214 7.99 -0.20 15.52
C THR A 214 7.40 -0.40 16.92
N GLY A 215 7.05 -1.62 17.32
CA GLY A 215 6.25 -1.87 18.52
C GLY A 215 4.86 -1.22 18.43
N ALA A 216 4.28 -1.14 17.23
CA ALA A 216 2.96 -0.57 17.00
C ALA A 216 1.89 -1.37 17.75
N ARG A 217 0.92 -0.67 18.33
CA ARG A 217 -0.26 -1.29 18.96
C ARG A 217 -1.55 -0.95 18.22
N ARG A 218 -1.60 0.22 17.58
CA ARG A 218 -2.70 0.72 16.77
C ARG A 218 -2.12 1.34 15.49
N PRO A 219 -1.50 0.52 14.61
CA PRO A 219 -0.92 1.03 13.36
C PRO A 219 -2.01 1.53 12.41
N LEU A 220 -1.71 2.60 11.69
CA LEU A 220 -2.43 3.03 10.50
C LEU A 220 -1.54 2.81 9.28
N VAL A 221 -1.97 1.97 8.35
CA VAL A 221 -1.30 1.80 7.05
C VAL A 221 -1.71 2.95 6.14
N VAL A 222 -0.75 3.69 5.60
CA VAL A 222 -0.97 4.82 4.69
C VAL A 222 -0.37 4.44 3.34
N GLY A 223 -1.21 4.38 2.30
CA GLY A 223 -0.83 3.83 1.00
C GLY A 223 -1.61 4.45 -0.15
N ASP A 224 -1.14 4.25 -1.37
CA ASP A 224 -1.78 4.70 -2.61
C ASP A 224 -2.32 3.53 -3.45
N ARG A 225 -2.02 2.27 -3.07
CA ARG A 225 -2.43 1.06 -3.80
C ARG A 225 -3.41 0.19 -3.03
N LEU A 226 -4.50 -0.17 -3.68
CA LEU A 226 -5.51 -1.05 -3.11
C LEU A 226 -5.01 -2.49 -2.89
N ASP A 227 -4.32 -3.03 -3.89
CA ASP A 227 -3.89 -4.44 -3.97
C ASP A 227 -2.64 -4.76 -3.13
N THR A 228 -1.97 -3.75 -2.58
CA THR A 228 -0.81 -3.91 -1.71
C THR A 228 -1.05 -3.32 -0.33
N ASP A 229 -1.37 -2.03 -0.23
CA ASP A 229 -1.37 -1.32 1.05
C ASP A 229 -2.67 -1.53 1.79
N VAL A 230 -3.79 -1.28 1.11
CA VAL A 230 -5.12 -1.45 1.70
C VAL A 230 -5.37 -2.92 1.99
N GLU A 231 -5.18 -3.79 1.00
CA GLU A 231 -5.34 -5.23 1.16
C GLU A 231 -4.39 -5.81 2.22
N GLY A 232 -3.13 -5.39 2.23
CA GLY A 232 -2.16 -5.79 3.24
C GLY A 232 -2.54 -5.34 4.65
N GLY A 233 -2.98 -4.08 4.81
CA GLY A 233 -3.47 -3.55 6.08
C GLY A 233 -4.69 -4.33 6.59
N ARG A 234 -5.68 -4.58 5.73
CA ARG A 234 -6.90 -5.33 6.09
C ARG A 234 -6.59 -6.77 6.48
N ARG A 235 -5.75 -7.48 5.72
CA ARG A 235 -5.30 -8.85 6.04
C ARG A 235 -4.57 -8.92 7.38
N ALA A 236 -3.90 -7.84 7.77
CA ALA A 236 -3.23 -7.72 9.05
C ALA A 236 -4.13 -7.21 10.20
N GLY A 237 -5.38 -6.85 9.91
CA GLY A 237 -6.30 -6.25 10.89
C GLY A 237 -5.92 -4.83 11.31
N ALA A 238 -5.16 -4.12 10.48
CA ALA A 238 -4.79 -2.72 10.69
C ALA A 238 -5.73 -1.78 9.95
N ALA A 239 -5.94 -0.58 10.50
CA ALA A 239 -6.67 0.47 9.82
C ALA A 239 -5.87 0.98 8.62
N THR A 240 -6.58 1.48 7.61
CA THR A 240 -5.99 1.91 6.34
C THR A 240 -6.43 3.33 5.98
N LEU A 241 -5.48 4.15 5.55
CA LEU A 241 -5.69 5.46 4.92
C LEU A 241 -5.18 5.39 3.48
N LEU A 242 -6.12 5.47 2.53
CA LEU A 242 -5.78 5.60 1.12
C LEU A 242 -5.51 7.07 0.77
N VAL A 243 -4.41 7.34 0.07
CA VAL A 243 -4.12 8.63 -0.55
C VAL A 243 -4.25 8.57 -2.08
N LEU A 244 -4.55 9.69 -2.73
CA LEU A 244 -4.82 9.78 -4.17
C LEU A 244 -3.68 10.42 -4.97
N THR A 245 -2.46 10.39 -4.41
CA THR A 245 -1.24 10.94 -5.02
C THR A 245 -0.49 9.96 -5.92
N GLY A 246 -0.86 8.67 -5.88
CA GLY A 246 -0.17 7.60 -6.60
C GLY A 246 -1.04 6.85 -7.60
N VAL A 247 -1.11 5.52 -7.48
CA VAL A 247 -1.67 4.60 -8.49
C VAL A 247 -3.19 4.56 -8.49
N THR A 248 -3.84 4.55 -7.31
CA THR A 248 -5.29 4.38 -7.25
C THR A 248 -6.02 5.66 -7.64
N ASP A 249 -6.84 5.58 -8.69
CA ASP A 249 -7.76 6.64 -9.09
C ASP A 249 -9.18 6.44 -8.49
N PRO A 250 -10.06 7.47 -8.53
CA PRO A 250 -11.41 7.37 -8.01
C PRO A 250 -12.28 6.27 -8.65
N ALA A 251 -12.07 5.95 -9.92
CA ALA A 251 -12.83 4.90 -10.62
C ALA A 251 -12.46 3.51 -10.09
N THR A 252 -11.16 3.28 -9.88
CA THR A 252 -10.58 2.07 -9.30
C THR A 252 -11.04 1.88 -7.86
N LEU A 253 -10.99 2.96 -7.06
CA LEU A 253 -11.51 2.96 -5.69
C LEU A 253 -12.99 2.57 -5.63
N LEU A 254 -13.83 3.18 -6.48
CA LEU A 254 -15.26 2.87 -6.51
C LEU A 254 -15.53 1.39 -6.82
N ALA A 255 -14.74 0.79 -7.71
CA ALA A 255 -14.89 -0.60 -8.11
C ALA A 255 -14.28 -1.63 -7.13
N ALA A 256 -13.65 -1.18 -6.04
CA ALA A 256 -12.88 -2.02 -5.13
C ALA A 256 -13.69 -3.18 -4.53
N GLY A 257 -13.06 -4.36 -4.51
CA GLY A 257 -13.57 -5.54 -3.80
C GLY A 257 -13.48 -5.39 -2.27
N PRO A 258 -14.19 -6.22 -1.49
CA PRO A 258 -14.27 -6.08 -0.02
C PRO A 258 -12.92 -6.04 0.70
N ASP A 259 -11.93 -6.80 0.21
CA ASP A 259 -10.58 -6.85 0.79
C ASP A 259 -9.70 -5.64 0.44
N GLN A 260 -10.20 -4.75 -0.43
CA GLN A 260 -9.45 -3.63 -1.00
C GLN A 260 -10.10 -2.28 -0.69
N ARG A 261 -11.04 -2.23 0.25
CA ARG A 261 -11.75 -1.00 0.64
C ARG A 261 -11.08 -0.33 1.84
N PRO A 262 -10.60 0.91 1.71
CA PRO A 262 -9.91 1.58 2.80
C PRO A 262 -10.87 2.03 3.92
N ASP A 263 -10.33 2.27 5.10
CA ASP A 263 -11.09 2.78 6.25
C ASP A 263 -11.18 4.31 6.23
N LEU A 264 -10.13 4.97 5.72
CA LEU A 264 -10.02 6.42 5.55
C LEU A 264 -9.53 6.77 4.14
N LEU A 265 -9.83 7.99 3.69
CA LEU A 265 -9.47 8.50 2.37
C LEU A 265 -8.97 9.94 2.51
N ALA A 266 -7.88 10.29 1.85
CA ALA A 266 -7.38 11.67 1.77
C ALA A 266 -6.78 11.96 0.39
N PRO A 267 -6.60 13.24 0.02
CA PRO A 267 -5.83 13.59 -1.18
C PRO A 267 -4.39 13.11 -1.08
N ASP A 268 -3.77 13.31 0.08
CA ASP A 268 -2.36 13.03 0.38
C ASP A 268 -2.18 12.67 1.87
N ALA A 269 -0.93 12.42 2.30
CA ALA A 269 -0.62 12.03 3.66
C ALA A 269 -0.86 13.15 4.72
N ALA A 270 -1.15 14.39 4.32
CA ALA A 270 -1.61 15.42 5.26
C ALA A 270 -2.99 15.10 5.86
N GLY A 271 -3.72 14.13 5.27
CA GLY A 271 -4.90 13.52 5.88
C GLY A 271 -4.67 12.92 7.27
N LEU A 272 -3.42 12.72 7.69
CA LEU A 272 -3.07 12.36 9.07
C LEU A 272 -3.40 13.45 10.10
N LEU A 273 -3.50 14.71 9.66
CA LEU A 273 -3.68 15.88 10.51
C LEU A 273 -5.11 16.42 10.52
N THR A 274 -6.00 15.83 9.73
CA THR A 274 -7.39 16.27 9.59
C THR A 274 -8.36 15.20 10.05
N THR A 275 -9.53 15.62 10.52
CA THR A 275 -10.64 14.72 10.79
C THR A 275 -11.22 14.17 9.49
N HIS A 276 -11.71 12.94 9.52
CA HIS A 276 -12.35 12.30 8.37
C HIS A 276 -13.87 12.22 8.63
N PRO A 277 -14.71 12.82 7.77
CA PRO A 277 -16.15 12.83 8.02
C PRO A 277 -16.75 11.42 7.89
N ALA A 278 -17.69 11.10 8.78
CA ALA A 278 -18.49 9.90 8.67
C ALA A 278 -19.46 10.00 7.47
N VAL A 279 -19.76 8.86 6.86
CA VAL A 279 -20.80 8.74 5.82
C VAL A 279 -22.03 8.09 6.45
N VAL A 280 -23.14 8.81 6.44
CA VAL A 280 -24.38 8.41 7.11
C VAL A 280 -25.45 8.03 6.09
N ALA A 281 -26.32 7.08 6.44
CA ALA A 281 -27.49 6.78 5.63
C ALA A 281 -28.46 7.98 5.59
N ASP A 282 -28.99 8.30 4.41
CA ASP A 282 -29.88 9.45 4.17
C ASP A 282 -30.89 9.11 3.07
N ASP A 283 -32.20 9.06 3.39
CA ASP A 283 -33.31 8.89 2.44
C ASP A 283 -33.06 7.88 1.29
N GLY A 284 -32.72 6.64 1.63
CA GLY A 284 -32.48 5.58 0.64
C GLY A 284 -31.14 5.69 -0.10
N GLY A 285 -30.24 6.54 0.37
CA GLY A 285 -28.86 6.66 -0.10
C GLY A 285 -27.90 6.95 1.06
N TRP A 286 -26.79 7.61 0.73
CA TRP A 286 -25.70 7.90 1.66
C TRP A 286 -25.27 9.36 1.55
N ARG A 287 -24.89 9.97 2.66
CA ARG A 287 -24.51 11.38 2.77
C ARG A 287 -23.18 11.54 3.49
N CYS A 288 -22.34 12.41 2.94
CA CYS A 288 -21.09 12.85 3.55
C CYS A 288 -21.00 14.37 3.38
N GLY A 289 -20.88 15.11 4.48
CA GLY A 289 -20.93 16.57 4.46
C GLY A 289 -22.16 17.10 3.70
N ALA A 290 -21.90 17.92 2.68
CA ALA A 290 -22.91 18.54 1.80
C ALA A 290 -23.35 17.65 0.61
N TRP A 291 -22.77 16.45 0.47
CA TRP A 291 -22.96 15.58 -0.70
C TRP A 291 -23.81 14.36 -0.37
N SER A 292 -24.64 13.94 -1.32
CA SER A 292 -25.42 12.71 -1.24
C SER A 292 -25.24 11.86 -2.48
N ALA A 293 -25.19 10.54 -2.29
CA ALA A 293 -25.17 9.53 -3.33
C ALA A 293 -26.41 8.64 -3.19
N ARG A 294 -27.23 8.58 -4.24
CA ARG A 294 -28.51 7.83 -4.23
C ARG A 294 -28.56 6.87 -5.42
N SER A 295 -29.11 5.69 -5.21
CA SER A 295 -29.35 4.75 -6.31
C SER A 295 -30.41 5.31 -7.26
N GLY A 296 -30.13 5.29 -8.56
CA GLY A 296 -31.16 5.48 -9.58
C GLY A 296 -32.23 4.39 -9.52
N ALA A 297 -33.37 4.60 -10.18
CA ALA A 297 -34.43 3.60 -10.24
C ALA A 297 -33.92 2.27 -10.83
N GLY A 298 -34.23 1.15 -10.17
CA GLY A 298 -33.77 -0.19 -10.57
C GLY A 298 -32.25 -0.38 -10.43
N ASP A 299 -31.63 -1.01 -11.44
CA ASP A 299 -30.17 -1.21 -11.47
C ASP A 299 -29.38 0.01 -11.97
N GLY A 300 -29.99 1.21 -11.94
CA GLY A 300 -29.47 2.44 -12.51
C GLY A 300 -28.21 2.99 -11.83
N PRO A 301 -27.56 4.02 -12.44
CA PRO A 301 -26.35 4.63 -11.90
C PRO A 301 -26.59 5.28 -10.54
N LEU A 302 -25.54 5.36 -9.73
CA LEU A 302 -25.52 6.16 -8.52
C LEU A 302 -25.52 7.65 -8.90
N ARG A 303 -26.50 8.40 -8.41
CA ARG A 303 -26.62 9.83 -8.64
C ARG A 303 -25.94 10.59 -7.50
N LEU A 304 -24.90 11.35 -7.83
CA LEU A 304 -24.26 12.30 -6.91
C LEU A 304 -24.99 13.64 -7.00
N GLY A 305 -25.32 14.24 -5.86
CA GLY A 305 -25.91 15.58 -5.80
C GLY A 305 -25.63 16.28 -4.49
N ARG A 306 -25.86 17.59 -4.45
CA ARG A 306 -25.80 18.36 -3.21
C ARG A 306 -27.06 18.15 -2.38
N HIS A 307 -26.86 17.76 -1.12
CA HIS A 307 -27.95 17.65 -0.15
C HIS A 307 -28.40 19.05 0.33
N VAL A 308 -27.46 20.00 0.47
CA VAL A 308 -27.75 21.39 0.87
C VAL A 308 -27.19 22.36 -0.18
N ALA A 309 -28.08 23.12 -0.82
CA ALA A 309 -27.69 24.17 -1.75
C ALA A 309 -26.88 25.26 -1.03
N GLY A 310 -25.74 25.68 -1.61
CA GLY A 310 -24.88 26.72 -1.03
C GLY A 310 -23.98 26.32 0.13
N ALA A 311 -24.06 25.08 0.64
CA ALA A 311 -23.12 24.60 1.66
C ALA A 311 -21.68 24.54 1.12
N ALA A 312 -20.70 24.86 1.97
CA ALA A 312 -19.30 24.73 1.62
C ALA A 312 -18.95 23.26 1.30
N ALA A 313 -18.07 23.04 0.33
CA ALA A 313 -17.48 21.72 0.14
C ALA A 313 -16.66 21.34 1.38
N GLY A 314 -16.57 20.04 1.68
CA GLY A 314 -15.68 19.54 2.72
C GLY A 314 -14.24 20.01 2.51
N ALA A 315 -13.46 20.10 3.59
CA ALA A 315 -12.15 20.74 3.58
C ALA A 315 -11.14 20.13 2.58
N ASP A 316 -11.27 18.83 2.27
CA ASP A 316 -10.43 18.12 1.30
C ASP A 316 -11.10 17.88 -0.06
N GLY A 317 -12.37 18.26 -0.20
CA GLY A 317 -13.16 18.06 -1.40
C GLY A 317 -13.49 16.60 -1.73
N LEU A 318 -13.31 15.62 -0.85
CA LEU A 318 -13.55 14.19 -1.16
C LEU A 318 -14.88 13.64 -0.63
N ASP A 319 -15.69 14.46 0.06
CA ASP A 319 -16.96 14.04 0.65
C ASP A 319 -17.92 13.35 -0.33
N GLY A 320 -18.08 13.90 -1.54
CA GLY A 320 -18.93 13.28 -2.56
C GLY A 320 -18.41 11.92 -3.02
N LEU A 321 -17.08 11.75 -3.10
CA LEU A 321 -16.46 10.48 -3.45
C LEU A 321 -16.64 9.45 -2.33
N ARG A 322 -16.51 9.86 -1.05
CA ARG A 322 -16.82 9.02 0.11
C ARG A 322 -18.27 8.52 0.06
N ALA A 323 -19.22 9.43 -0.21
CA ALA A 323 -20.63 9.07 -0.33
C ALA A 323 -20.88 8.06 -1.46
N LEU A 324 -20.27 8.27 -2.64
CA LEU A 324 -20.36 7.34 -3.77
C LEU A 324 -19.76 5.96 -3.46
N CYS A 325 -18.59 5.91 -2.82
CA CYS A 325 -17.93 4.65 -2.43
C CYS A 325 -18.81 3.86 -1.48
N VAL A 326 -19.27 4.47 -0.39
CA VAL A 326 -20.11 3.78 0.59
C VAL A 326 -21.43 3.33 -0.03
N ALA A 327 -22.05 4.16 -0.89
CA ALA A 327 -23.27 3.78 -1.61
C ALA A 327 -23.06 2.57 -2.55
N HIS A 328 -21.95 2.54 -3.27
CA HIS A 328 -21.60 1.42 -4.15
C HIS A 328 -21.30 0.16 -3.36
N TRP A 329 -20.45 0.24 -2.35
CA TRP A 329 -20.03 -0.92 -1.58
C TRP A 329 -21.15 -1.49 -0.72
N ALA A 330 -22.08 -0.65 -0.24
CA ALA A 330 -23.30 -1.13 0.41
C ALA A 330 -24.20 -1.93 -0.54
N ARG A 331 -24.19 -1.61 -1.83
CA ARG A 331 -24.93 -2.33 -2.88
C ARG A 331 -24.22 -3.62 -3.31
N TYR A 332 -22.89 -3.65 -3.29
CA TYR A 332 -22.06 -4.80 -3.66
C TYR A 332 -21.13 -5.21 -2.50
N PRO A 333 -21.69 -5.69 -1.37
CA PRO A 333 -20.90 -5.91 -0.16
C PRO A 333 -19.78 -6.93 -0.35
N ASP A 334 -20.01 -7.97 -1.15
CA ASP A 334 -19.15 -9.15 -1.21
C ASP A 334 -18.36 -9.30 -2.53
N THR A 335 -18.43 -8.32 -3.43
CA THR A 335 -17.77 -8.40 -4.75
C THR A 335 -17.19 -7.07 -5.19
N ALA A 336 -16.10 -7.13 -5.96
CA ALA A 336 -15.73 -6.03 -6.85
C ALA A 336 -16.79 -5.91 -7.96
N ALA A 337 -17.19 -4.70 -8.30
CA ALA A 337 -18.19 -4.47 -9.35
C ALA A 337 -17.94 -3.11 -10.01
N PRO A 338 -18.14 -2.98 -11.34
CA PRO A 338 -17.99 -1.70 -12.01
C PRO A 338 -18.98 -0.67 -11.45
N ALA A 339 -18.53 0.56 -11.26
CA ALA A 339 -19.37 1.66 -10.80
C ALA A 339 -19.93 2.44 -11.98
N ARG A 340 -21.25 2.71 -11.96
CA ARG A 340 -21.89 3.66 -12.86
C ARG A 340 -22.37 4.83 -12.02
N VAL A 341 -21.88 6.03 -12.33
CA VAL A 341 -22.21 7.27 -11.62
C VAL A 341 -22.81 8.28 -12.59
N ALA A 342 -23.63 9.18 -12.09
CA ALA A 342 -24.22 10.29 -12.84
C ALA A 342 -24.37 11.51 -11.95
N ALA A 343 -24.29 12.71 -12.53
CA ALA A 343 -24.55 13.94 -11.79
C ALA A 343 -26.07 14.20 -11.66
N ALA A 344 -26.49 14.69 -10.49
CA ALA A 344 -27.84 15.18 -10.25
C ALA A 344 -27.95 16.71 -10.44
N ASP A 345 -26.83 17.43 -10.38
CA ASP A 345 -26.72 18.87 -10.53
C ASP A 345 -25.35 19.27 -11.11
N GLU A 346 -25.18 20.54 -11.49
CA GLU A 346 -23.94 21.03 -12.12
C GLU A 346 -22.73 20.98 -11.16
N ALA A 347 -22.95 21.11 -9.85
CA ALA A 347 -21.86 21.00 -8.88
C ALA A 347 -21.33 19.57 -8.82
N ALA A 348 -22.22 18.57 -8.81
CA ALA A 348 -21.86 17.16 -8.92
C ALA A 348 -21.17 16.87 -10.25
N ALA A 349 -21.64 17.45 -11.36
CA ALA A 349 -21.00 17.28 -12.66
C ALA A 349 -19.56 17.81 -12.66
N ALA A 350 -19.31 18.94 -12.00
CA ALA A 350 -17.95 19.48 -11.84
C ALA A 350 -17.03 18.55 -11.02
N GLU A 351 -17.54 17.96 -9.94
CA GLU A 351 -16.77 17.00 -9.13
C GLU A 351 -16.47 15.70 -9.88
N LEU A 352 -17.45 15.12 -10.56
CA LEU A 352 -17.24 13.92 -11.37
C LEU A 352 -16.18 14.18 -12.43
N ARG A 353 -16.20 15.34 -13.10
CA ARG A 353 -15.14 15.74 -14.05
C ARG A 353 -13.77 15.87 -13.38
N ARG A 354 -13.70 16.44 -12.17
CA ARG A 354 -12.45 16.56 -11.41
C ARG A 354 -11.85 15.21 -11.04
N TRP A 355 -12.71 14.22 -10.79
CA TRP A 355 -12.32 12.82 -10.51
C TRP A 355 -12.19 11.95 -11.76
N VAL A 356 -12.35 12.52 -12.96
CA VAL A 356 -12.30 11.80 -14.23
C VAL A 356 -13.33 10.66 -14.29
N LEU A 357 -14.46 10.84 -13.61
CA LEU A 357 -15.59 9.92 -13.63
C LEU A 357 -16.59 10.34 -14.72
N PRO A 358 -17.25 9.37 -15.39
CA PRO A 358 -18.27 9.68 -16.38
C PRO A 358 -19.45 10.40 -15.71
N SER A 359 -19.94 11.49 -16.32
CA SER A 359 -21.07 12.30 -15.85
C SER A 359 -22.37 11.93 -16.54
#